data_AF-A0A3D6DEM2-F1
#
_entry.id   AF-A0A3D6DEM2-F1
#
_cell.length_a   1.000
_cell.length_b   1.000
_cell.length_c   1.000
_cell.angle_alpha   90.00
_cell.angle_beta   90.00
_cell.angle_gamma   90.00
#
_symmetry.space_group_name_H-M   'P 1'
#
loop_
_entity.id
_entity.type
_entity.pdbx_description
1 polymer ?
#
loop_
_entity_poly.entity_id
_entity_poly.type
_entity_poly.pdbx_seq_one_letter_code
_entity_poly.pdbx_strand_id
1 'polypeptide(L)'
;MFRLTVRRVLFGFALMSVGVLQAQTACPNPYDGNGDGVVAIGDLLDLLGLFGDSDGDDDGTWDSLDLCTDSTACNFMANPTETCSYLDALGVCAGGCTGDSDDDGICDDQDTCEGALDACGVCNGPGPTEVIIVDITIQYDSVYAEAIDTWYVFEVGADTTFEFTCPPPPPPCGDPVAFGGYDYATVEIGDQCWFAENVQSLEYANGDPIPANLNDNQWGSTSTGATIIFGQEDGCSEDAPDIDACDPVVALAEYGRLYNWYAVNDSRSLCPEGWHVPTDSEFYALGSALGGYPVAGEKMKTTSGWNYNGQGTNTSGFSGPPGGKRSESSGYFSLAGENAFFWTSTPYASLARYRELKFNSNSLHSSYSDRGNGYSVRCLQDAP
;
A
#
# COMPACT_ATOMS: atom_id res chain seq x y z
N MET A 1 -44.35 71.64 50.88
CA MET A 1 -44.64 71.29 52.29
C MET A 1 -45.85 70.36 52.29
N PHE A 2 -45.65 69.14 52.80
CA PHE A 2 -46.63 68.13 53.21
C PHE A 2 -47.68 67.54 52.23
N ARG A 3 -47.54 66.22 52.06
CA ARG A 3 -48.60 65.24 51.74
C ARG A 3 -49.82 65.40 52.66
N LEU A 4 -51.01 65.13 52.13
CA LEU A 4 -52.06 64.43 52.89
C LEU A 4 -52.90 63.52 51.98
N THR A 5 -52.96 62.26 52.39
CA THR A 5 -53.77 61.13 51.90
C THR A 5 -55.24 61.25 52.34
N VAL A 6 -56.19 60.64 51.60
CA VAL A 6 -57.35 59.79 52.02
C VAL A 6 -58.29 59.67 50.78
N ARG A 7 -58.48 58.53 50.10
CA ARG A 7 -59.21 57.25 50.35
C ARG A 7 -60.75 57.31 50.15
N ARG A 8 -61.25 56.27 49.44
CA ARG A 8 -62.62 55.68 49.39
C ARG A 8 -63.65 56.31 48.41
N VAL A 9 -64.54 55.60 47.70
CA VAL A 9 -64.89 54.17 47.47
C VAL A 9 -66.14 54.13 46.53
N LEU A 10 -66.29 53.07 45.70
CA LEU A 10 -67.52 52.49 45.06
C LEU A 10 -68.40 53.43 44.18
N PHE A 11 -69.14 53.03 43.14
CA PHE A 11 -69.92 51.83 42.80
C PHE A 11 -70.13 51.83 41.26
N GLY A 12 -70.30 50.66 40.62
CA GLY A 12 -70.49 50.54 39.17
C GLY A 12 -71.91 50.86 38.66
N PHE A 13 -72.07 50.96 37.34
CA PHE A 13 -73.26 50.58 36.56
C PHE A 13 -72.91 50.52 35.07
N ALA A 14 -73.54 49.60 34.35
CA ALA A 14 -73.25 49.22 32.96
C ALA A 14 -74.07 49.98 31.91
N LEU A 15 -73.64 49.79 30.65
CA LEU A 15 -74.22 50.13 29.33
C LEU A 15 -73.97 51.54 28.77
N MET A 16 -73.18 51.63 27.70
CA MET A 16 -73.67 52.01 26.37
C MET A 16 -72.60 51.78 25.28
N SER A 17 -73.04 51.27 24.15
CA SER A 17 -72.31 50.96 22.91
C SER A 17 -71.79 52.22 22.20
N VAL A 18 -70.51 52.22 21.79
CA VAL A 18 -69.93 53.23 20.89
C VAL A 18 -69.31 52.51 19.69
N GLY A 19 -69.66 52.96 18.49
CA GLY A 19 -69.33 52.33 17.22
C GLY A 19 -67.82 52.24 16.93
N VAL A 20 -67.43 51.14 16.29
CA VAL A 20 -66.08 50.92 15.77
C VAL A 20 -65.94 51.68 14.46
N LEU A 21 -65.11 52.74 14.47
CA LEU A 21 -64.56 53.33 13.25
C LEU A 21 -63.53 52.35 12.68
N GLN A 22 -63.76 51.84 11.47
CA GLN A 22 -62.72 51.11 10.74
C GLN A 22 -61.68 52.13 10.24
N ALA A 23 -60.42 51.94 10.65
CA ALA A 23 -59.28 52.63 10.05
C ALA A 23 -59.13 52.15 8.60
N GLN A 24 -58.78 53.07 7.70
CA GLN A 24 -58.40 52.74 6.32
C GLN A 24 -57.28 51.71 6.32
N THR A 25 -57.48 50.60 5.62
CA THR A 25 -56.42 49.69 5.20
C THR A 25 -55.42 50.53 4.40
N ALA A 26 -54.17 50.61 4.87
CA ALA A 26 -53.10 51.16 4.07
C ALA A 26 -53.04 50.34 2.77
N CYS A 27 -53.20 51.00 1.62
CA CYS A 27 -52.91 50.35 0.36
C CYS A 27 -51.42 49.98 0.38
N PRO A 28 -51.03 48.73 0.07
CA PRO A 28 -49.63 48.39 -0.12
C PRO A 28 -49.05 49.38 -1.12
N ASN A 29 -47.95 50.05 -0.76
CA ASN A 29 -47.24 50.90 -1.70
C ASN A 29 -46.67 49.97 -2.79
N PRO A 30 -47.14 50.04 -4.05
CA PRO A 30 -46.75 49.08 -5.08
C PRO A 30 -45.29 49.23 -5.52
N TYR A 31 -44.58 50.23 -4.98
CA TYR A 31 -43.17 50.51 -5.25
C TYR A 31 -42.26 50.19 -4.05
N ASP A 32 -42.83 49.67 -2.96
CA ASP A 32 -42.11 49.20 -1.76
C ASP A 32 -42.05 47.67 -1.84
N GLY A 33 -41.05 47.18 -2.57
CA GLY A 33 -40.90 45.77 -2.93
C GLY A 33 -40.57 44.90 -1.72
N ASN A 34 -39.75 45.43 -0.82
CA ASN A 34 -39.29 44.72 0.37
C ASN A 34 -40.21 44.90 1.58
N GLY A 35 -41.17 45.83 1.52
CA GLY A 35 -42.18 46.06 2.55
C GLY A 35 -41.65 46.79 3.80
N ASP A 36 -40.52 47.50 3.69
CA ASP A 36 -39.89 48.21 4.81
C ASP A 36 -40.51 49.59 5.09
N GLY A 37 -41.44 50.03 4.23
CA GLY A 37 -42.17 51.29 4.35
C GLY A 37 -41.46 52.48 3.70
N VAL A 38 -40.33 52.26 3.02
CA VAL A 38 -39.54 53.28 2.30
C VAL A 38 -39.41 52.84 0.83
N VAL A 39 -39.36 53.80 -0.10
CA VAL A 39 -38.97 53.52 -1.49
C VAL A 39 -37.54 53.99 -1.68
N ALA A 40 -36.59 53.07 -1.69
CA ALA A 40 -35.15 53.29 -1.76
C ALA A 40 -34.48 52.38 -2.80
N ILE A 41 -33.15 52.33 -2.80
CA ILE A 41 -32.37 51.46 -3.68
C ILE A 41 -32.71 49.98 -3.46
N GLY A 42 -33.09 49.59 -2.23
CA GLY A 42 -33.54 48.24 -1.90
C GLY A 42 -34.74 47.77 -2.72
N ASP A 43 -35.72 48.65 -2.98
CA ASP A 43 -36.89 48.33 -3.81
C ASP A 43 -36.58 48.21 -5.30
N LEU A 44 -35.57 48.98 -5.76
CA LEU A 44 -35.06 48.86 -7.12
C LEU A 44 -34.32 47.53 -7.31
N LEU A 45 -33.63 47.07 -6.26
CA LEU A 45 -32.94 45.78 -6.22
C LEU A 45 -33.96 44.62 -6.17
N ASP A 46 -35.00 44.69 -5.33
CA ASP A 46 -36.10 43.70 -5.30
C ASP A 46 -36.86 43.57 -6.64
N LEU A 47 -36.93 44.64 -7.42
CA LEU A 47 -37.51 44.59 -8.77
C LEU A 47 -36.72 43.71 -9.73
N LEU A 48 -35.41 43.52 -9.52
CA LEU A 48 -34.58 42.60 -10.31
C LEU A 48 -34.89 41.14 -9.97
N GLY A 49 -35.20 40.85 -8.70
CA GLY A 49 -35.71 39.54 -8.27
C GLY A 49 -37.02 39.12 -8.94
N LEU A 50 -37.86 40.08 -9.37
CA LEU A 50 -39.06 39.82 -10.17
C LEU A 50 -38.76 39.22 -11.55
N PHE A 51 -37.55 39.44 -12.08
CA PHE A 51 -37.08 38.84 -13.33
C PHE A 51 -36.33 37.51 -13.12
N GLY A 52 -36.30 37.01 -11.88
CA GLY A 52 -35.77 35.68 -11.54
C GLY A 52 -34.29 35.64 -11.19
N ASP A 53 -33.68 36.78 -10.88
CA ASP A 53 -32.31 36.86 -10.38
C ASP A 53 -32.29 36.81 -8.84
N SER A 54 -31.28 36.19 -8.26
CA SER A 54 -31.07 36.11 -6.80
C SER A 54 -29.67 36.60 -6.46
N ASP A 55 -29.45 36.98 -5.20
CA ASP A 55 -28.12 37.20 -4.62
C ASP A 55 -27.99 36.09 -3.58
N GLY A 56 -27.34 34.98 -3.95
CA GLY A 56 -27.37 33.72 -3.22
C GLY A 56 -26.53 33.73 -1.94
N ASP A 57 -25.51 34.58 -1.88
CA ASP A 57 -24.58 34.70 -0.76
C ASP A 57 -24.62 36.06 -0.05
N ASP A 58 -25.58 36.91 -0.42
CA ASP A 58 -25.87 38.21 0.16
C ASP A 58 -24.66 39.18 0.09
N ASP A 59 -23.83 39.06 -0.94
CA ASP A 59 -22.61 39.87 -1.10
C ASP A 59 -22.86 41.25 -1.75
N GLY A 60 -24.07 41.46 -2.27
CA GLY A 60 -24.51 42.67 -2.95
C GLY A 60 -24.34 42.63 -4.48
N THR A 61 -23.93 41.49 -5.03
CA THR A 61 -23.83 41.18 -6.46
C THR A 61 -24.86 40.12 -6.82
N TRP A 62 -25.62 40.34 -7.90
CA TRP A 62 -26.61 39.36 -8.35
C TRP A 62 -25.95 38.13 -8.99
N ASP A 63 -26.48 36.93 -8.73
CA ASP A 63 -26.00 35.63 -9.23
C ASP A 63 -25.76 35.63 -10.75
N SER A 64 -26.55 36.37 -11.55
CA SER A 64 -26.33 36.45 -13.01
C SER A 64 -25.07 37.21 -13.43
N LEU A 65 -24.52 38.03 -12.54
CA LEU A 65 -23.30 38.83 -12.72
C LEU A 65 -22.19 38.44 -11.74
N ASP A 66 -22.50 37.56 -10.79
CA ASP A 66 -21.57 37.02 -9.84
C ASP A 66 -20.92 35.74 -10.39
N LEU A 67 -19.59 35.77 -10.50
CA LEU A 67 -18.81 34.62 -10.96
C LEU A 67 -18.56 33.62 -9.82
N CYS A 68 -18.72 34.02 -8.56
CA CYS A 68 -18.53 33.15 -7.41
C CYS A 68 -19.52 33.41 -6.26
N THR A 69 -20.65 32.70 -6.33
CA THR A 69 -21.72 32.74 -5.32
C THR A 69 -21.51 31.80 -4.12
N ASP A 70 -20.35 31.11 -4.05
CA ASP A 70 -20.04 30.17 -2.96
C ASP A 70 -19.13 30.84 -1.94
N SER A 71 -19.72 31.29 -0.83
CA SER A 71 -18.98 31.87 0.30
C SER A 71 -17.92 30.95 0.95
N THR A 72 -17.91 29.66 0.61
CA THR A 72 -16.90 28.69 1.07
C THR A 72 -15.70 28.57 0.11
N ALA A 73 -15.77 29.18 -1.07
CA ALA A 73 -14.66 29.24 -2.01
C ALA A 73 -13.46 29.98 -1.40
N CYS A 74 -12.25 29.50 -1.69
CA CYS A 74 -11.02 30.09 -1.14
C CYS A 74 -10.68 31.46 -1.75
N ASN A 75 -11.27 31.80 -2.90
CA ASN A 75 -11.17 33.11 -3.56
C ASN A 75 -12.45 33.93 -3.43
N PHE A 76 -13.35 33.59 -2.49
CA PHE A 76 -14.60 34.32 -2.29
C PHE A 76 -14.35 35.82 -2.00
N MET A 77 -15.04 36.69 -2.73
CA MET A 77 -14.99 38.14 -2.61
C MET A 77 -16.34 38.73 -2.99
N ALA A 78 -16.74 39.83 -2.35
CA ALA A 78 -18.04 40.48 -2.56
C ALA A 78 -18.33 41.05 -3.97
N ASN A 79 -17.41 40.87 -4.92
CA ASN A 79 -17.53 41.29 -6.32
C ASN A 79 -16.44 40.55 -7.12
N PRO A 80 -16.63 39.24 -7.39
CA PRO A 80 -15.55 38.42 -7.91
C PRO A 80 -15.39 38.65 -9.42
N THR A 81 -14.14 38.83 -9.84
CA THR A 81 -13.78 38.96 -11.26
C THR A 81 -13.46 37.61 -11.91
N GLU A 82 -13.51 36.53 -11.14
CA GLU A 82 -13.14 35.17 -11.52
C GLU A 82 -14.12 34.17 -10.88
N THR A 83 -14.21 32.97 -11.43
CA THR A 83 -15.11 31.93 -10.90
C THR A 83 -14.65 31.38 -9.55
N CYS A 84 -15.56 30.76 -8.78
CA CYS A 84 -15.18 30.10 -7.53
C CYS A 84 -14.06 29.08 -7.73
N SER A 85 -13.06 29.19 -6.86
CA SER A 85 -11.95 28.28 -6.73
C SER A 85 -11.94 27.66 -5.34
N TYR A 86 -11.41 26.46 -5.25
CA TYR A 86 -11.34 25.70 -4.01
C TYR A 86 -9.89 25.38 -3.69
N LEU A 87 -9.63 25.05 -2.43
CA LEU A 87 -8.33 24.55 -2.01
C LEU A 87 -8.09 23.19 -2.66
N ASP A 88 -6.89 22.98 -3.18
CA ASP A 88 -6.43 21.66 -3.61
C ASP A 88 -5.93 20.85 -2.40
N ALA A 89 -5.39 19.65 -2.64
CA ALA A 89 -4.91 18.76 -1.57
C ALA A 89 -3.81 19.40 -0.69
N LEU A 90 -3.03 20.35 -1.23
CA LEU A 90 -1.98 21.09 -0.49
C LEU A 90 -2.50 22.34 0.23
N GLY A 91 -3.81 22.59 0.19
CA GLY A 91 -4.38 23.82 0.72
C GLY A 91 -4.09 25.06 -0.14
N VAL A 92 -3.79 24.89 -1.43
CA VAL A 92 -3.54 26.00 -2.37
C VAL A 92 -4.83 26.32 -3.13
N CYS A 93 -5.24 27.59 -3.10
CA CYS A 93 -6.43 28.04 -3.80
C CYS A 93 -6.25 27.98 -5.32
N ALA A 94 -7.18 27.33 -6.02
CA ALA A 94 -7.08 27.05 -7.46
C ALA A 94 -5.83 26.23 -7.84
N GLY A 95 -5.25 25.49 -6.89
CA GLY A 95 -4.11 24.62 -7.14
C GLY A 95 -4.48 23.37 -7.94
N GLY A 96 -3.45 22.70 -8.47
CA GLY A 96 -3.61 21.55 -9.36
C GLY A 96 -3.55 20.19 -8.65
N CYS A 97 -3.32 20.18 -7.34
CA CYS A 97 -3.04 18.96 -6.61
C CYS A 97 -4.28 18.09 -6.39
N THR A 98 -4.29 16.88 -6.94
CA THR A 98 -5.43 15.96 -6.80
C THR A 98 -5.39 15.13 -5.52
N GLY A 99 -4.22 15.01 -4.87
CA GLY A 99 -4.01 14.24 -3.66
C GLY A 99 -2.63 14.52 -3.05
N ASP A 100 -2.57 14.39 -1.73
CA ASP A 100 -1.39 14.41 -0.87
C ASP A 100 -1.67 13.34 0.20
N SER A 101 -1.19 12.12 -0.06
CA SER A 101 -1.64 10.92 0.66
C SER A 101 -1.03 10.79 2.05
N ASP A 102 0.10 11.44 2.30
CA ASP A 102 0.85 11.39 3.55
C ASP A 102 1.01 12.76 4.25
N ASP A 103 0.37 13.80 3.71
CA ASP A 103 0.31 15.16 4.23
C ASP A 103 1.70 15.82 4.36
N ASP A 104 2.63 15.50 3.46
CA ASP A 104 4.02 16.00 3.49
C ASP A 104 4.20 17.35 2.74
N GLY A 105 3.16 17.79 2.02
CA GLY A 105 3.15 19.01 1.24
C GLY A 105 3.58 18.86 -0.22
N ILE A 106 3.72 17.63 -0.72
CA ILE A 106 4.01 17.29 -2.11
C ILE A 106 2.79 16.58 -2.71
N CYS A 107 2.44 16.90 -3.96
CA CYS A 107 1.35 16.19 -4.63
C CYS A 107 1.74 14.77 -5.00
N ASP A 108 0.84 13.81 -4.86
CA ASP A 108 1.08 12.38 -5.18
C ASP A 108 1.69 12.18 -6.59
N ASP A 109 1.32 13.00 -7.58
CA ASP A 109 1.86 12.89 -8.96
C ASP A 109 3.30 13.41 -9.11
N GLN A 110 3.80 14.14 -8.11
CA GLN A 110 5.16 14.69 -8.00
C GLN A 110 5.93 14.09 -6.82
N ASP A 111 5.27 13.30 -5.98
CA ASP A 111 5.85 12.72 -4.79
C ASP A 111 6.58 11.42 -5.15
N THR A 112 7.86 11.41 -4.84
CA THR A 112 8.72 10.23 -5.02
C THR A 112 8.62 9.25 -3.86
N CYS A 113 7.98 9.65 -2.76
CA CYS A 113 7.79 8.86 -1.57
C CYS A 113 6.43 9.14 -0.92
N GLU A 114 5.38 8.44 -1.38
CA GLU A 114 4.08 8.45 -0.70
C GLU A 114 4.22 7.74 0.68
N GLY A 115 4.55 8.50 1.72
CA GLY A 115 4.82 8.05 3.09
C GLY A 115 6.06 8.66 3.73
N ALA A 116 6.54 8.06 4.82
CA ALA A 116 7.69 8.61 5.54
C ALA A 116 9.01 8.03 5.02
N LEU A 117 9.95 8.91 4.67
CA LEU A 117 11.36 8.52 4.58
C LEU A 117 11.84 8.04 5.96
N ASP A 118 12.51 6.90 5.99
CA ASP A 118 13.19 6.41 7.19
C ASP A 118 14.51 7.18 7.45
N ALA A 119 15.20 6.85 8.54
CA ALA A 119 16.50 7.46 8.87
C ALA A 119 17.61 7.15 7.84
N CYS A 120 17.37 6.18 6.94
CA CYS A 120 18.24 5.79 5.85
C CYS A 120 17.87 6.47 4.53
N GLY A 121 16.84 7.33 4.51
CA GLY A 121 16.39 8.03 3.32
C GLY A 121 15.65 7.12 2.34
N VAL A 122 15.15 5.97 2.81
CA VAL A 122 14.35 5.03 2.02
C VAL A 122 12.88 5.26 2.33
N CYS A 123 12.07 5.37 1.28
CA CYS A 123 10.64 5.58 1.42
C CYS A 123 9.95 4.38 2.05
N ASN A 124 9.26 4.58 3.18
CA ASN A 124 8.63 3.52 3.96
C ASN A 124 9.62 2.37 4.30
N GLY A 125 10.91 2.69 4.41
CA GLY A 125 11.98 1.72 4.57
C GLY A 125 12.00 1.03 5.94
N PRO A 126 12.77 -0.07 6.07
CA PRO A 126 12.90 -0.87 7.28
C PRO A 126 13.65 -0.14 8.40
N GLY A 127 14.28 1.00 8.10
CA GLY A 127 15.13 1.74 9.03
C GLY A 127 16.53 1.12 9.18
N PRO A 128 17.36 1.74 10.04
CA PRO A 128 18.73 1.29 10.28
C PRO A 128 18.77 -0.07 10.99
N THR A 129 19.74 -0.91 10.62
CA THR A 129 19.96 -2.24 11.21
C THR A 129 20.60 -2.17 12.59
N GLU A 130 21.43 -1.16 12.83
CA GLU A 130 21.99 -0.86 14.14
C GLU A 130 21.90 0.64 14.42
N VAL A 131 21.55 0.98 15.66
CA VAL A 131 21.55 2.35 16.19
C VAL A 131 22.38 2.34 17.47
N ILE A 132 23.49 3.10 17.47
CA ILE A 132 24.38 3.22 18.62
C ILE A 132 24.40 4.65 19.12
N ILE A 133 24.39 4.80 20.46
CA ILE A 133 24.59 6.10 21.09
C ILE A 133 26.08 6.43 21.03
N VAL A 134 26.42 7.51 20.34
CA VAL A 134 27.81 7.99 20.21
C VAL A 134 28.18 8.89 21.37
N ASP A 135 27.29 9.81 21.74
CA ASP A 135 27.51 10.78 22.80
C ASP A 135 26.19 11.14 23.48
N ILE A 136 26.29 11.44 24.78
CA ILE A 136 25.21 12.05 25.55
C ILE A 136 25.79 13.31 26.19
N THR A 137 25.42 14.47 25.66
CA THR A 137 25.80 15.76 26.21
C THR A 137 24.71 16.24 27.18
N ILE A 138 25.03 16.32 28.47
CA ILE A 138 24.12 16.88 29.49
C ILE A 138 24.24 18.40 29.49
N GLN A 139 23.10 19.08 29.37
CA GLN A 139 23.01 20.54 29.42
C GLN A 139 22.69 20.99 30.84
N TYR A 140 23.53 21.91 31.34
CA TYR A 140 23.37 22.53 32.65
C TYR A 140 23.09 24.01 32.49
N ASP A 141 22.23 24.53 33.35
CA ASP A 141 22.06 25.97 33.58
C ASP A 141 22.40 26.29 35.04
N SER A 142 22.60 27.56 35.36
CA SER A 142 22.93 27.99 36.71
C SER A 142 22.31 29.32 37.08
N VAL A 143 21.89 29.43 38.34
CA VAL A 143 21.38 30.67 38.91
C VAL A 143 22.19 31.04 40.15
N TYR A 144 22.53 32.32 40.30
CA TYR A 144 23.24 32.81 41.49
C TYR A 144 22.27 33.08 42.64
N ALA A 145 22.52 32.47 43.80
CA ALA A 145 21.72 32.64 45.00
C ALA A 145 22.43 33.56 46.00
N GLU A 146 22.16 34.87 45.92
CA GLU A 146 22.81 35.90 46.75
C GLU A 146 22.64 35.66 48.26
N ALA A 147 21.51 35.11 48.69
CA ALA A 147 21.21 34.85 50.11
C ALA A 147 22.19 33.87 50.79
N ILE A 148 22.86 33.03 50.00
CA ILE A 148 23.82 32.04 50.45
C ILE A 148 25.17 32.15 49.71
N ASP A 149 25.35 33.21 48.92
CA ASP A 149 26.57 33.54 48.18
C ASP A 149 27.13 32.37 47.33
N THR A 150 26.26 31.69 46.58
CA THR A 150 26.67 30.53 45.75
C THR A 150 25.90 30.42 44.45
N TRP A 151 26.50 29.78 43.45
CA TRP A 151 25.79 29.33 42.24
C TRP A 151 25.06 28.02 42.51
N TYR A 152 23.80 27.94 42.09
CA TYR A 152 23.03 26.71 42.01
C TYR A 152 22.98 26.25 40.57
N VAL A 153 23.65 25.13 40.27
CA VAL A 153 23.69 24.52 38.94
C VAL A 153 22.65 23.41 38.89
N PHE A 154 21.85 23.36 37.83
CA PHE A 154 20.81 22.35 37.64
C PHE A 154 20.76 21.89 36.18
N GLU A 155 20.34 20.65 35.99
CA GLU A 155 20.20 20.05 34.65
C GLU A 155 18.96 20.63 33.96
N VAL A 156 19.13 21.04 32.70
CA VAL A 156 18.04 21.57 31.86
C VAL A 156 17.68 20.66 30.70
N GLY A 157 18.55 19.71 30.36
CA GLY A 157 18.27 18.73 29.32
C GLY A 157 19.46 17.83 29.04
N ALA A 158 19.27 16.94 28.08
CA ALA A 158 20.33 16.12 27.51
C ALA A 158 20.13 16.08 25.99
N ASP A 159 21.24 16.15 25.26
CA ASP A 159 21.29 15.92 23.83
C ASP A 159 22.01 14.60 23.58
N THR A 160 21.42 13.73 22.76
CA THR A 160 21.97 12.40 22.47
C THR A 160 22.22 12.29 20.99
N THR A 161 23.48 12.07 20.61
CA THR A 161 23.84 11.85 19.21
C THR A 161 23.88 10.36 18.92
N PHE A 162 23.17 9.95 17.86
CA PHE A 162 23.14 8.57 17.39
C PHE A 162 23.99 8.45 16.12
N GLU A 163 24.65 7.32 15.98
CA GLU A 163 25.18 6.84 14.70
C GLU A 163 24.40 5.59 14.35
N PHE A 164 24.07 5.45 13.07
CA PHE A 164 23.27 4.36 12.57
C PHE A 164 23.91 3.76 11.33
N THR A 165 23.80 2.44 11.20
CA THR A 165 24.18 1.72 9.98
C THR A 165 22.92 1.37 9.21
N CYS A 166 22.85 1.83 7.97
CA CYS A 166 21.80 1.42 7.06
C CYS A 166 22.13 0.06 6.45
N PRO A 167 21.13 -0.78 6.18
CA PRO A 167 21.35 -1.96 5.36
C PRO A 167 21.96 -1.52 4.01
N PRO A 168 22.91 -2.29 3.45
CA PRO A 168 23.40 -2.00 2.11
C PRO A 168 22.19 -1.93 1.17
N PRO A 169 22.16 -0.96 0.22
CA PRO A 169 21.07 -0.91 -0.74
C PRO A 169 20.96 -2.30 -1.39
N PRO A 170 19.73 -2.82 -1.57
CA PRO A 170 19.55 -4.09 -2.24
C PRO A 170 20.36 -4.07 -3.54
N PRO A 171 21.16 -5.11 -3.84
CA PRO A 171 21.94 -5.13 -5.08
C PRO A 171 21.01 -4.79 -6.24
N PRO A 172 21.39 -3.82 -7.10
CA PRO A 172 20.53 -3.39 -8.19
C PRO A 172 20.16 -4.62 -8.98
N CYS A 173 18.85 -4.79 -9.19
CA CYS A 173 18.36 -5.95 -9.91
C CYS A 173 19.09 -6.06 -11.26
N GLY A 174 19.73 -7.19 -11.50
CA GLY A 174 20.56 -7.45 -12.67
C GLY A 174 21.94 -8.02 -12.35
N ASP A 175 22.47 -7.78 -11.15
CA ASP A 175 23.71 -8.40 -10.70
C ASP A 175 23.46 -9.82 -10.14
N PRO A 176 24.30 -10.82 -10.48
CA PRO A 176 24.13 -12.18 -9.98
C PRO A 176 24.40 -12.27 -8.47
N VAL A 177 23.60 -13.10 -7.79
CA VAL A 177 23.68 -13.34 -6.34
C VAL A 177 24.31 -14.71 -6.09
N ALA A 178 25.41 -14.75 -5.33
CA ALA A 178 26.04 -15.99 -4.91
C ALA A 178 25.38 -16.55 -3.64
N PHE A 179 24.83 -17.77 -3.70
CA PHE A 179 24.20 -18.43 -2.55
C PHE A 179 24.32 -19.95 -2.62
N GLY A 180 24.66 -20.60 -1.51
CA GLY A 180 24.74 -22.07 -1.42
C GLY A 180 25.74 -22.71 -2.40
N GLY A 181 26.75 -21.97 -2.86
CA GLY A 181 27.73 -22.43 -3.85
C GLY A 181 27.30 -22.27 -5.32
N TYR A 182 26.20 -21.55 -5.58
CA TYR A 182 25.69 -21.27 -6.91
C TYR A 182 25.54 -19.76 -7.14
N ASP A 183 25.70 -19.32 -8.38
CA ASP A 183 25.40 -17.95 -8.79
C ASP A 183 24.03 -17.92 -9.47
N TYR A 184 23.13 -17.09 -8.95
CA TYR A 184 21.78 -16.89 -9.48
C TYR A 184 21.71 -15.57 -10.20
N ALA A 185 21.29 -15.57 -11.47
CA ALA A 185 20.97 -14.33 -12.14
C ALA A 185 19.68 -13.73 -11.53
N THR A 186 19.55 -12.42 -11.62
CA THR A 186 18.38 -11.71 -11.12
C THR A 186 17.67 -10.96 -12.23
N VAL A 187 16.34 -10.87 -12.15
CA VAL A 187 15.51 -10.20 -13.15
C VAL A 187 14.45 -9.33 -12.48
N GLU A 188 14.31 -8.12 -13.00
CA GLU A 188 13.29 -7.17 -12.57
C GLU A 188 11.97 -7.43 -13.31
N ILE A 189 10.88 -7.62 -12.55
CA ILE A 189 9.54 -7.85 -13.08
C ILE A 189 8.55 -6.94 -12.33
N GLY A 190 8.10 -5.89 -12.99
CA GLY A 190 7.45 -4.78 -12.28
C GLY A 190 8.47 -4.14 -11.35
N ASP A 191 8.09 -3.91 -10.10
CA ASP A 191 8.97 -3.32 -9.08
C ASP A 191 9.67 -4.37 -8.20
N GLN A 192 9.68 -5.64 -8.65
CA GLN A 192 10.19 -6.77 -7.90
C GLN A 192 11.43 -7.37 -8.55
N CYS A 193 12.45 -7.67 -7.74
CA CYS A 193 13.65 -8.37 -8.19
C CYS A 193 13.62 -9.86 -7.84
N TRP A 194 13.65 -10.72 -8.86
CA TRP A 194 13.49 -12.17 -8.75
C TRP A 194 14.75 -12.93 -9.13
N PHE A 195 14.98 -14.09 -8.52
CA PHE A 195 15.93 -15.07 -9.08
C PHE A 195 15.42 -15.58 -10.43
N ALA A 196 16.31 -15.65 -11.42
CA ALA A 196 16.06 -16.18 -12.77
C ALA A 196 16.22 -17.71 -12.84
N GLU A 197 16.83 -18.34 -11.83
CA GLU A 197 16.91 -19.79 -11.67
C GLU A 197 16.17 -20.28 -10.40
N ASN A 198 15.79 -21.56 -10.40
CA ASN A 198 15.26 -22.23 -9.20
C ASN A 198 16.37 -22.44 -8.16
N VAL A 199 16.06 -22.32 -6.87
CA VAL A 199 17.02 -22.51 -5.78
C VAL A 199 17.63 -23.92 -5.79
N GLN A 200 18.95 -24.01 -5.67
CA GLN A 200 19.72 -25.27 -5.70
C GLN A 200 20.44 -25.60 -4.38
N SER A 201 20.27 -24.75 -3.36
CA SER A 201 20.99 -24.86 -2.09
C SER A 201 20.74 -26.18 -1.35
N LEU A 202 21.79 -26.69 -0.72
CA LEU A 202 21.71 -27.77 0.28
C LEU A 202 21.72 -27.23 1.71
N GLU A 203 21.77 -25.91 1.87
CA GLU A 203 21.92 -25.22 3.15
C GLU A 203 20.88 -24.10 3.25
N TYR A 204 20.41 -23.84 4.47
CA TYR A 204 19.66 -22.64 4.80
C TYR A 204 20.58 -21.41 4.80
N ALA A 205 20.01 -20.22 4.90
CA ALA A 205 20.76 -18.95 4.90
C ALA A 205 21.82 -18.88 6.00
N ASN A 206 21.57 -19.54 7.14
CA ASN A 206 22.50 -19.62 8.27
C ASN A 206 23.62 -20.69 8.09
N GLY A 207 23.66 -21.39 6.97
CA GLY A 207 24.63 -22.46 6.67
C GLY A 207 24.26 -23.84 7.23
N ASP A 208 23.13 -23.98 7.94
CA ASP A 208 22.69 -25.30 8.40
C ASP A 208 22.25 -26.17 7.22
N PRO A 209 22.59 -27.47 7.21
CA PRO A 209 22.19 -28.35 6.12
C PRO A 209 20.67 -28.57 6.10
N ILE A 210 20.11 -28.60 4.89
CA ILE A 210 18.75 -29.07 4.62
C ILE A 210 18.83 -30.59 4.41
N PRO A 211 18.06 -31.41 5.17
CA PRO A 211 17.98 -32.85 4.94
C PRO A 211 17.75 -33.22 3.47
N ALA A 212 18.65 -34.03 2.92
CA ALA A 212 18.58 -34.56 1.56
C ALA A 212 18.70 -36.10 1.59
N ASN A 213 18.37 -36.76 0.48
CA ASN A 213 18.41 -38.23 0.34
C ASN A 213 17.50 -38.97 1.34
N LEU A 214 16.35 -38.38 1.67
CA LEU A 214 15.33 -39.06 2.45
C LEU A 214 14.58 -40.03 1.53
N ASN A 215 14.47 -41.30 1.95
CA ASN A 215 13.59 -42.24 1.25
C ASN A 215 12.12 -41.82 1.39
N ASP A 216 11.25 -42.41 0.58
CA ASP A 216 9.81 -42.09 0.55
C ASP A 216 9.13 -42.06 1.91
N ASN A 217 9.41 -43.04 2.78
CA ASN A 217 8.80 -43.08 4.11
C ASN A 217 9.33 -41.95 5.01
N GLN A 218 10.62 -41.65 4.93
CA GLN A 218 11.23 -40.56 5.69
C GLN A 218 10.71 -39.20 5.20
N TRP A 219 10.60 -39.02 3.89
CA TRP A 219 10.05 -37.80 3.30
C TRP A 219 8.57 -37.61 3.64
N GLY A 220 7.73 -38.64 3.47
CA GLY A 220 6.30 -38.54 3.77
C GLY A 220 5.96 -38.38 5.25
N SER A 221 6.88 -38.73 6.16
CA SER A 221 6.66 -38.58 7.62
C SER A 221 7.39 -37.39 8.25
N THR A 222 8.26 -36.69 7.51
CA THR A 222 8.99 -35.55 8.05
C THR A 222 8.09 -34.34 8.23
N SER A 223 8.27 -33.64 9.36
CA SER A 223 7.67 -32.33 9.62
C SER A 223 8.73 -31.22 9.63
N THR A 224 9.90 -31.50 9.04
CA THR A 224 11.04 -30.58 8.93
C THR A 224 11.41 -30.41 7.47
N GLY A 225 12.17 -29.35 7.16
CA GLY A 225 12.59 -29.09 5.79
C GLY A 225 13.34 -30.25 5.16
N ALA A 226 13.09 -30.49 3.87
CA ALA A 226 13.80 -31.49 3.08
C ALA A 226 13.93 -31.03 1.63
N THR A 227 14.98 -31.51 0.97
CA THR A 227 15.29 -31.20 -0.43
C THR A 227 15.69 -32.46 -1.21
N ILE A 228 15.42 -32.45 -2.51
CA ILE A 228 15.71 -33.56 -3.42
C ILE A 228 15.82 -33.06 -4.86
N ILE A 229 16.53 -33.80 -5.71
CA ILE A 229 16.59 -33.55 -7.14
C ILE A 229 15.50 -34.38 -7.83
N PHE A 230 14.86 -33.82 -8.86
CA PHE A 230 13.89 -34.58 -9.64
C PHE A 230 14.55 -35.84 -10.25
N GLY A 231 13.87 -36.98 -10.19
CA GLY A 231 14.40 -38.25 -10.72
C GLY A 231 15.54 -38.88 -9.92
N GLN A 232 15.84 -38.37 -8.71
CA GLN A 232 16.96 -38.87 -7.90
C GLN A 232 16.72 -40.28 -7.31
N GLU A 233 15.47 -40.64 -7.07
CA GLU A 233 15.06 -41.97 -6.58
C GLU A 233 14.24 -42.72 -7.63
N ASP A 234 13.92 -43.98 -7.35
CA ASP A 234 13.07 -44.79 -8.23
C ASP A 234 11.68 -44.16 -8.40
N GLY A 235 11.11 -44.31 -9.60
CA GLY A 235 9.75 -43.83 -9.90
C GLY A 235 9.73 -42.42 -10.48
N CYS A 236 10.20 -42.29 -11.72
CA CYS A 236 10.22 -41.05 -12.47
C CYS A 236 9.44 -41.20 -13.79
N SER A 237 8.63 -40.19 -14.12
CA SER A 237 8.02 -40.00 -15.42
C SER A 237 8.23 -38.55 -15.86
N GLU A 238 8.60 -38.40 -17.12
CA GLU A 238 8.84 -37.12 -17.76
C GLU A 238 8.27 -37.14 -19.17
N ASP A 239 7.88 -35.97 -19.66
CA ASP A 239 7.37 -35.76 -21.00
C ASP A 239 8.04 -34.54 -21.68
N ALA A 240 9.24 -34.16 -21.22
CA ALA A 240 10.00 -33.06 -21.79
C ALA A 240 10.62 -33.51 -23.13
N PRO A 241 10.46 -32.76 -24.23
CA PRO A 241 10.88 -33.22 -25.55
C PRO A 241 12.41 -33.19 -25.76
N ASP A 242 13.12 -32.38 -24.97
CA ASP A 242 14.52 -32.01 -25.16
C ASP A 242 15.37 -32.07 -23.88
N ILE A 243 14.79 -32.51 -22.76
CA ILE A 243 15.47 -32.59 -21.46
C ILE A 243 15.20 -33.97 -20.85
N ASP A 244 16.26 -34.75 -20.56
CA ASP A 244 16.13 -36.01 -19.82
C ASP A 244 15.95 -35.71 -18.32
N ALA A 245 14.72 -35.40 -17.92
CA ALA A 245 14.43 -35.03 -16.54
C ALA A 245 14.66 -36.17 -15.55
N CYS A 246 14.63 -37.43 -15.99
CA CYS A 246 14.87 -38.57 -15.10
C CYS A 246 16.37 -38.84 -14.87
N ASP A 247 17.27 -38.13 -15.55
CA ASP A 247 18.67 -38.03 -15.14
C ASP A 247 18.82 -36.91 -14.08
N PRO A 248 19.12 -37.23 -12.81
CA PRO A 248 19.23 -36.22 -11.76
C PRO A 248 20.38 -35.22 -12.00
N VAL A 249 21.40 -35.56 -12.77
CA VAL A 249 22.47 -34.60 -13.13
C VAL A 249 21.92 -33.53 -14.07
N VAL A 250 21.11 -33.94 -15.05
CA VAL A 250 20.44 -33.03 -15.99
C VAL A 250 19.36 -32.23 -15.27
N ALA A 251 18.52 -32.88 -14.47
CA ALA A 251 17.44 -32.21 -13.75
C ALA A 251 17.94 -31.15 -12.76
N LEU A 252 19.05 -31.40 -12.05
CA LEU A 252 19.64 -30.39 -11.17
C LEU A 252 20.10 -29.15 -11.96
N ALA A 253 20.74 -29.36 -13.12
CA ALA A 253 21.23 -28.26 -13.95
C ALA A 253 20.09 -27.43 -14.57
N GLU A 254 19.02 -28.08 -15.05
CA GLU A 254 17.92 -27.43 -15.76
C GLU A 254 16.82 -26.90 -14.82
N TYR A 255 16.54 -27.62 -13.73
CA TYR A 255 15.38 -27.37 -12.87
C TYR A 255 15.74 -27.01 -11.42
N GLY A 256 16.99 -27.15 -11.02
CA GLY A 256 17.41 -26.97 -9.63
C GLY A 256 16.85 -28.06 -8.71
N ARG A 257 16.55 -27.69 -7.46
CA ARG A 257 16.04 -28.64 -6.45
C ARG A 257 14.55 -28.44 -6.17
N LEU A 258 13.94 -29.52 -5.69
CA LEU A 258 12.61 -29.53 -5.12
C LEU A 258 12.71 -29.51 -3.60
N TYR A 259 11.86 -28.71 -2.96
CA TYR A 259 11.79 -28.60 -1.52
C TYR A 259 10.38 -28.92 -1.04
N ASN A 260 10.28 -29.51 0.14
CA ASN A 260 9.00 -29.52 0.85
C ASN A 260 8.70 -28.12 1.43
N TRP A 261 7.44 -27.86 1.76
CA TRP A 261 7.05 -26.56 2.27
C TRP A 261 7.60 -26.27 3.68
N TYR A 262 7.98 -27.31 4.42
CA TYR A 262 8.65 -27.13 5.71
C TYR A 262 10.04 -26.48 5.57
N ALA A 263 10.73 -26.68 4.44
CA ALA A 263 11.98 -25.96 4.15
C ALA A 263 11.71 -24.50 3.76
N VAL A 264 10.61 -24.26 3.06
CA VAL A 264 10.16 -22.91 2.69
C VAL A 264 9.82 -22.06 3.91
N ASN A 265 9.09 -22.64 4.87
CA ASN A 265 8.66 -21.98 6.11
C ASN A 265 9.51 -22.42 7.31
N ASP A 266 10.83 -22.26 7.17
CA ASP A 266 11.81 -22.50 8.25
C ASP A 266 12.39 -21.17 8.72
N SER A 267 12.59 -21.01 10.03
CA SER A 267 13.16 -19.78 10.62
C SER A 267 14.59 -19.50 10.19
N ARG A 268 15.29 -20.49 9.61
CA ARG A 268 16.67 -20.34 9.10
C ARG A 268 16.74 -19.76 7.68
N SER A 269 15.59 -19.56 7.04
CA SER A 269 15.42 -19.03 5.68
C SER A 269 16.03 -19.87 4.57
N LEU A 270 15.25 -20.15 3.52
CA LEU A 270 15.73 -20.89 2.35
C LEU A 270 16.43 -19.99 1.31
N CYS A 271 16.21 -18.69 1.39
CA CYS A 271 16.82 -17.66 0.54
C CYS A 271 17.92 -16.93 1.31
N PRO A 272 18.93 -16.35 0.62
CA PRO A 272 20.00 -15.59 1.26
C PRO A 272 19.48 -14.34 2.00
N GLU A 273 20.32 -13.74 2.83
CA GLU A 273 20.01 -12.46 3.49
C GLU A 273 19.64 -11.37 2.48
N GLY A 274 18.58 -10.60 2.76
CA GLY A 274 18.00 -9.63 1.83
C GLY A 274 17.09 -10.24 0.77
N TRP A 275 16.78 -11.55 0.89
CA TRP A 275 15.90 -12.28 -0.01
C TRP A 275 14.99 -13.24 0.77
N HIS A 276 13.78 -13.47 0.27
CA HIS A 276 12.81 -14.37 0.89
C HIS A 276 12.12 -15.26 -0.15
N VAL A 277 11.42 -16.30 0.33
CA VAL A 277 10.52 -17.09 -0.51
C VAL A 277 9.21 -16.29 -0.68
N PRO A 278 8.80 -15.96 -1.91
CA PRO A 278 7.70 -15.05 -2.16
C PRO A 278 6.37 -15.57 -1.60
N THR A 279 5.56 -14.64 -1.13
CA THR A 279 4.19 -14.80 -0.66
C THR A 279 3.21 -14.92 -1.84
N ASP A 280 1.97 -15.30 -1.53
CA ASP A 280 0.85 -15.32 -2.48
C ASP A 280 0.58 -13.91 -3.06
N SER A 281 0.72 -12.86 -2.25
CA SER A 281 0.56 -11.46 -2.66
C SER A 281 1.69 -10.99 -3.59
N GLU A 282 2.93 -11.41 -3.36
CA GLU A 282 4.04 -11.03 -4.24
C GLU A 282 3.94 -11.70 -5.61
N PHE A 283 3.53 -12.96 -5.66
CA PHE A 283 3.16 -13.57 -6.95
C PHE A 283 1.92 -12.92 -7.58
N TYR A 284 1.02 -12.32 -6.79
CA TYR A 284 -0.08 -11.53 -7.32
C TYR A 284 0.42 -10.26 -8.01
N ALA A 285 1.34 -9.53 -7.37
CA ALA A 285 2.00 -8.36 -7.95
C ALA A 285 2.73 -8.71 -9.26
N LEU A 286 3.55 -9.78 -9.28
CA LEU A 286 4.19 -10.27 -10.49
C LEU A 286 3.18 -10.55 -11.61
N GLY A 287 2.11 -11.28 -11.31
CA GLY A 287 1.09 -11.60 -12.30
C GLY A 287 0.39 -10.35 -12.85
N SER A 288 0.18 -9.33 -12.01
CA SER A 288 -0.37 -8.04 -12.41
C SER A 288 0.57 -7.28 -13.34
N ALA A 289 1.86 -7.16 -12.98
CA ALA A 289 2.90 -6.52 -13.78
C ALA A 289 3.04 -7.17 -15.18
N LEU A 290 2.75 -8.47 -15.28
CA LEU A 290 2.77 -9.21 -16.54
C LEU A 290 1.47 -9.10 -17.38
N GLY A 291 0.55 -8.20 -17.02
CA GLY A 291 -0.70 -7.97 -17.75
C GLY A 291 -1.86 -8.86 -17.28
N GLY A 292 -1.75 -9.44 -16.08
CA GLY A 292 -2.78 -10.25 -15.45
C GLY A 292 -2.55 -11.76 -15.56
N TYR A 293 -3.12 -12.49 -14.60
CA TYR A 293 -2.98 -13.94 -14.46
C TYR A 293 -3.30 -14.74 -15.74
N PRO A 294 -4.31 -14.40 -16.58
CA PRO A 294 -4.62 -15.16 -17.78
C PRO A 294 -3.53 -15.20 -18.86
N VAL A 295 -2.57 -14.27 -18.82
CA VAL A 295 -1.49 -14.15 -19.83
C VAL A 295 -0.08 -14.21 -19.23
N ALA A 296 0.04 -14.04 -17.91
CA ALA A 296 1.33 -14.01 -17.22
C ALA A 296 2.15 -15.30 -17.45
N GLY A 297 1.50 -16.46 -17.44
CA GLY A 297 2.19 -17.75 -17.57
C GLY A 297 2.96 -17.91 -18.87
N GLU A 298 2.42 -17.45 -20.00
CA GLU A 298 3.14 -17.45 -21.29
C GLU A 298 4.45 -16.63 -21.23
N LYS A 299 4.43 -15.49 -20.53
CA LYS A 299 5.61 -14.62 -20.38
C LYS A 299 6.63 -15.15 -19.39
N MET A 300 6.23 -16.02 -18.46
CA MET A 300 7.08 -16.59 -17.41
C MET A 300 7.75 -17.90 -17.81
N LYS A 301 7.10 -18.72 -18.64
CA LYS A 301 7.62 -20.02 -19.06
C LYS A 301 8.89 -19.86 -19.89
N THR A 302 9.84 -20.77 -19.72
CA THR A 302 10.99 -20.94 -20.62
C THR A 302 10.56 -21.18 -22.08
N THR A 303 11.47 -20.91 -23.02
CA THR A 303 11.25 -21.07 -24.46
C THR A 303 11.47 -22.52 -24.95
N SER A 304 11.90 -23.42 -24.07
CA SER A 304 12.18 -24.84 -24.32
C SER A 304 11.79 -25.71 -23.11
N GLY A 305 11.88 -27.03 -23.22
CA GLY A 305 11.52 -27.98 -22.15
C GLY A 305 10.05 -28.38 -22.09
N TRP A 306 9.13 -27.61 -22.72
CA TRP A 306 7.69 -27.82 -22.59
C TRP A 306 7.14 -28.77 -23.66
N ASN A 307 6.37 -29.76 -23.23
CA ASN A 307 5.69 -30.73 -24.09
C ASN A 307 4.65 -30.05 -25.00
N TYR A 308 4.31 -30.72 -26.11
CA TYR A 308 3.27 -30.31 -27.06
C TYR A 308 3.38 -28.89 -27.62
N ASN A 309 4.61 -28.38 -27.74
CA ASN A 309 4.89 -26.99 -28.10
C ASN A 309 4.27 -25.97 -27.13
N GLY A 310 4.20 -26.33 -25.84
CA GLY A 310 3.62 -25.51 -24.77
C GLY A 310 4.57 -24.46 -24.18
N GLN A 311 5.70 -24.18 -24.84
CA GLN A 311 6.69 -23.21 -24.37
C GLN A 311 6.14 -21.79 -24.27
N GLY A 312 6.76 -21.00 -23.39
CA GLY A 312 6.48 -19.57 -23.28
C GLY A 312 7.34 -18.72 -24.21
N THR A 313 7.14 -17.41 -24.09
CA THR A 313 7.98 -16.40 -24.74
C THR A 313 9.15 -15.97 -23.86
N ASN A 314 9.08 -16.26 -22.56
CA ASN A 314 10.02 -15.81 -21.53
C ASN A 314 10.31 -14.29 -21.54
N THR A 315 9.39 -13.46 -22.05
CA THR A 315 9.64 -12.01 -22.15
C THR A 315 9.73 -11.32 -20.78
N SER A 316 9.30 -11.99 -19.71
CA SER A 316 9.49 -11.51 -18.34
C SER A 316 10.90 -11.76 -17.80
N GLY A 317 11.65 -12.69 -18.41
CA GLY A 317 12.93 -13.17 -17.90
C GLY A 317 12.84 -14.06 -16.65
N PHE A 318 11.64 -14.31 -16.09
CA PHE A 318 11.43 -15.21 -14.95
C PHE A 318 12.00 -16.62 -15.20
N SER A 319 11.97 -17.08 -16.45
CA SER A 319 12.60 -18.33 -16.90
C SER A 319 12.14 -19.55 -16.10
N GLY A 320 10.83 -19.75 -15.98
CA GLY A 320 10.24 -20.89 -15.25
C GLY A 320 10.24 -22.17 -16.08
N PRO A 321 11.06 -23.19 -15.74
CA PRO A 321 11.13 -24.43 -16.52
C PRO A 321 10.08 -25.45 -16.04
N PRO A 322 9.63 -26.39 -16.89
CA PRO A 322 8.65 -27.40 -16.52
C PRO A 322 9.29 -28.54 -15.73
N GLY A 323 9.82 -28.25 -14.54
CA GLY A 323 10.57 -29.20 -13.72
C GLY A 323 9.73 -30.24 -12.98
N GLY A 324 8.40 -30.20 -13.11
CA GLY A 324 7.51 -31.16 -12.46
C GLY A 324 7.53 -31.08 -10.93
N LYS A 325 7.23 -32.21 -10.28
CA LYS A 325 7.12 -32.31 -8.82
C LYS A 325 7.50 -33.68 -8.28
N ARG A 326 7.68 -33.75 -6.96
CA ARG A 326 7.70 -34.98 -6.17
C ARG A 326 6.44 -35.10 -5.32
N SER A 327 5.75 -36.23 -5.43
CA SER A 327 4.60 -36.55 -4.58
C SER A 327 5.02 -36.87 -3.14
N GLU A 328 4.35 -36.26 -2.17
CA GLU A 328 4.51 -36.57 -0.74
C GLU A 328 4.18 -38.04 -0.42
N SER A 329 3.02 -38.50 -0.88
CA SER A 329 2.43 -39.77 -0.48
C SER A 329 3.06 -41.00 -1.14
N SER A 330 3.62 -40.83 -2.34
CA SER A 330 4.10 -41.95 -3.17
C SER A 330 5.57 -41.86 -3.54
N GLY A 331 6.26 -40.75 -3.25
CA GLY A 331 7.62 -40.52 -3.71
C GLY A 331 7.79 -40.22 -5.20
N TYR A 332 6.75 -40.50 -5.99
CA TYR A 332 6.82 -40.48 -7.45
C TYR A 332 7.09 -39.08 -8.01
N PHE A 333 8.02 -39.01 -8.96
CA PHE A 333 8.37 -37.82 -9.72
C PHE A 333 7.55 -37.78 -11.03
N SER A 334 6.85 -36.68 -11.27
CA SER A 334 5.98 -36.55 -12.45
C SER A 334 5.83 -35.12 -12.94
N LEU A 335 5.24 -34.99 -14.14
CA LEU A 335 4.88 -33.74 -14.79
C LEU A 335 6.08 -32.88 -15.23
N ALA A 336 7.30 -33.42 -15.20
CA ALA A 336 8.41 -32.78 -15.89
C ALA A 336 8.09 -32.73 -17.39
N GLY A 337 8.31 -31.57 -18.01
CA GLY A 337 7.87 -31.28 -19.38
C GLY A 337 6.45 -30.71 -19.48
N GLU A 338 5.58 -30.89 -18.49
CA GLU A 338 4.19 -30.46 -18.56
C GLU A 338 3.86 -29.29 -17.63
N ASN A 339 4.45 -29.27 -16.44
CA ASN A 339 4.12 -28.30 -15.39
C ASN A 339 5.38 -27.78 -14.68
N ALA A 340 5.33 -26.50 -14.29
CA ALA A 340 6.26 -25.91 -13.34
C ALA A 340 5.51 -25.57 -12.06
N PHE A 341 6.03 -26.00 -10.90
CA PHE A 341 5.44 -25.75 -9.60
C PHE A 341 6.38 -24.90 -8.74
N PHE A 342 5.86 -23.81 -8.18
CA PHE A 342 6.61 -22.91 -7.30
C PHE A 342 5.91 -22.78 -5.96
N TRP A 343 6.57 -23.12 -4.87
CA TRP A 343 6.02 -22.82 -3.54
C TRP A 343 5.90 -21.32 -3.32
N THR A 344 4.87 -20.91 -2.57
CA THR A 344 4.87 -19.63 -1.89
C THR A 344 5.11 -19.85 -0.40
N SER A 345 5.54 -18.81 0.32
CA SER A 345 5.65 -18.83 1.79
C SER A 345 4.29 -18.74 2.50
N THR A 346 3.18 -18.65 1.75
CA THR A 346 1.84 -18.44 2.34
C THR A 346 1.16 -19.77 2.71
N PRO A 347 0.86 -20.01 4.00
CA PRO A 347 0.13 -21.20 4.43
C PRO A 347 -1.34 -21.16 4.02
N TYR A 348 -1.98 -22.34 3.95
CA TYR A 348 -3.43 -22.46 3.78
C TYR A 348 -3.98 -23.59 4.66
N ALA A 349 -4.46 -23.25 5.86
CA ALA A 349 -4.86 -24.24 6.87
C ALA A 349 -3.74 -25.28 7.13
N SER A 350 -3.99 -26.57 6.91
CA SER A 350 -2.98 -27.64 7.01
C SER A 350 -2.12 -27.81 5.74
N LEU A 351 -2.43 -27.06 4.68
CA LEU A 351 -1.78 -27.07 3.38
C LEU A 351 -0.89 -25.82 3.21
N ALA A 352 -0.36 -25.65 2.01
CA ALA A 352 0.38 -24.46 1.59
C ALA A 352 0.00 -24.05 0.16
N ARG A 353 0.11 -22.75 -0.14
CA ARG A 353 -0.16 -22.22 -1.48
C ARG A 353 1.04 -22.42 -2.39
N TYR A 354 0.75 -22.62 -3.67
CA TYR A 354 1.75 -22.72 -4.72
C TYR A 354 1.27 -22.01 -5.99
N ARG A 355 2.21 -21.79 -6.91
CA ARG A 355 1.96 -21.32 -8.27
C ARG A 355 2.29 -22.40 -9.28
N GLU A 356 1.55 -22.38 -10.38
CA GLU A 356 1.65 -23.40 -11.41
C GLU A 356 1.60 -22.79 -12.82
N LEU A 357 2.54 -23.22 -13.65
CA LEU A 357 2.54 -22.99 -15.09
C LEU A 357 2.29 -24.33 -15.80
N LYS A 358 1.55 -24.30 -16.92
CA LYS A 358 1.16 -25.51 -17.66
C LYS A 358 1.53 -25.39 -19.13
N PHE A 359 1.84 -26.51 -19.76
CA PHE A 359 2.12 -26.56 -21.20
C PHE A 359 0.89 -26.12 -22.03
N ASN A 360 -0.33 -26.46 -21.57
CA ASN A 360 -1.59 -26.19 -22.28
C ASN A 360 -2.33 -24.91 -21.82
N SER A 361 -1.65 -24.02 -21.08
CA SER A 361 -2.26 -22.79 -20.58
C SER A 361 -1.25 -21.65 -20.61
N ASN A 362 -1.76 -20.45 -20.90
CA ASN A 362 -0.98 -19.21 -20.82
C ASN A 362 -1.14 -18.52 -19.46
N SER A 363 -1.95 -19.08 -18.56
CA SER A 363 -2.22 -18.47 -17.26
C SER A 363 -1.18 -18.85 -16.21
N LEU A 364 -0.91 -17.93 -15.30
CA LEU A 364 -0.32 -18.23 -14.00
C LEU A 364 -1.45 -18.77 -13.08
N HIS A 365 -1.37 -20.02 -12.67
CA HIS A 365 -2.38 -20.64 -11.80
C HIS A 365 -1.96 -20.56 -10.33
N SER A 366 -2.94 -20.49 -9.44
CA SER A 366 -2.77 -20.54 -7.99
C SER A 366 -3.63 -21.65 -7.41
N SER A 367 -3.08 -22.41 -6.47
CA SER A 367 -3.75 -23.51 -5.79
C SER A 367 -3.05 -23.80 -4.45
N TYR A 368 -3.46 -24.86 -3.77
CA TYR A 368 -2.90 -25.32 -2.51
C TYR A 368 -2.62 -26.82 -2.53
N SER A 369 -1.60 -27.26 -1.79
CA SER A 369 -1.14 -28.65 -1.79
C SER A 369 -0.58 -29.05 -0.43
N ASP A 370 -0.48 -30.37 -0.19
CA ASP A 370 0.14 -30.89 1.02
C ASP A 370 1.58 -30.41 1.16
N ARG A 371 1.95 -30.03 2.38
CA ARG A 371 3.24 -29.41 2.70
C ARG A 371 4.43 -30.33 2.45
N GLY A 372 4.21 -31.64 2.40
CA GLY A 372 5.24 -32.60 2.07
C GLY A 372 5.47 -32.75 0.56
N ASN A 373 4.73 -32.11 -0.35
CA ASN A 373 5.07 -32.22 -1.78
C ASN A 373 6.38 -31.47 -2.07
N GLY A 374 7.16 -31.98 -3.02
CA GLY A 374 8.38 -31.32 -3.47
C GLY A 374 8.10 -30.43 -4.67
N TYR A 375 8.22 -29.11 -4.50
CA TYR A 375 8.14 -28.11 -5.59
C TYR A 375 9.39 -27.23 -5.61
N SER A 376 9.63 -26.59 -6.76
CA SER A 376 10.70 -25.61 -6.90
C SER A 376 10.43 -24.36 -6.07
N VAL A 377 11.49 -23.62 -5.80
CA VAL A 377 11.45 -22.35 -5.05
C VAL A 377 12.19 -21.28 -5.85
N ARG A 378 11.65 -20.07 -5.81
CA ARG A 378 12.32 -18.84 -6.28
C ARG A 378 12.52 -17.92 -5.09
N CYS A 379 13.59 -17.15 -5.11
CA CYS A 379 13.81 -16.09 -4.14
C CYS A 379 13.41 -14.75 -4.76
N LEU A 380 12.85 -13.89 -3.92
CA LEU A 380 12.49 -12.51 -4.22
C LEU A 380 13.28 -11.61 -3.26
N GLN A 381 13.80 -10.50 -3.77
CA GLN A 381 14.53 -9.54 -2.96
C GLN A 381 13.58 -8.86 -1.98
N ASP A 382 14.03 -8.64 -0.76
CA ASP A 382 13.29 -7.86 0.22
C ASP A 382 13.10 -6.43 -0.30
N ALA A 383 11.93 -5.84 -0.04
CA ALA A 383 11.70 -4.44 -0.37
C ALA A 383 12.71 -3.55 0.39
N PRO A 384 13.21 -2.46 -0.23
CA PRO A 384 14.20 -1.57 0.36
C PRO A 384 13.83 -1.03 1.73
#